data_AF-A0A0B2QVF2-F1
#
_entry.id   AF-A0A0B2QVF2-F1
#
_cell.length_a   1.000
_cell.length_b   1.000
_cell.length_c   1.000
_cell.angle_alpha   90.00
_cell.angle_beta   90.00
_cell.angle_gamma   90.00
#
_symmetry.space_group_name_H-M   'P 1'
#
loop_
_entity.id
_entity.type
_entity.pdbx_description
1 polymer ?
#
loop_
_entity_poly.entity_id
_entity_poly.type
_entity_poly.pdbx_seq_one_letter_code
_entity_poly.pdbx_strand_id
1 'polypeptide(L)'
;MIPIGPLNIPSAFLDGKDPADTSYGGDLFDASNDYVEWLDSQPELSVVYVSFGTLAVLADRQMKELARALLDSGYLFLWVEVLSHGSLGCFVTHCGWNSTMESLGSGVPMVAFPQWTDQGTNAKMVQDVWKTGVRVDDKVNVEEGIVEAEEIRKCLDVVMGSGGKGQEFRRNADKWKCLAREAVTEGGSSDSNMRTFLHDVAKFGHDCFM
;
A
#
# COMPACT_ATOMS: atom_id res chain seq x y z
N MET A 1 -12.32 17.24 -13.11
CA MET A 1 -11.23 16.75 -12.23
C MET A 1 -10.15 16.17 -13.13
N ILE A 2 -8.89 16.54 -12.90
CA ILE A 2 -7.74 16.11 -13.72
C ILE A 2 -6.86 15.21 -12.82
N PRO A 3 -6.78 13.89 -13.04
CA PRO A 3 -5.97 13.00 -12.21
C PRO A 3 -4.48 13.14 -12.53
N ILE A 4 -3.66 13.35 -11.51
CA ILE A 4 -2.20 13.55 -11.67
C ILE A 4 -1.35 12.51 -10.91
N GLY A 5 -1.98 11.49 -10.31
CA GLY A 5 -1.29 10.49 -9.49
C GLY A 5 -0.77 9.26 -10.26
N PRO A 6 -0.13 8.31 -9.55
CA PRO A 6 0.32 8.42 -8.16
C PRO A 6 1.47 9.43 -8.00
N LEU A 7 1.34 10.35 -7.03
CA LEU A 7 2.38 11.33 -6.68
C LEU A 7 3.12 10.98 -5.39
N ASN A 8 2.59 10.02 -4.63
CA ASN A 8 3.14 9.56 -3.37
C ASN A 8 4.11 8.39 -3.55
N ILE A 9 4.64 8.17 -4.75
CA ILE A 9 5.68 7.18 -4.99
C ILE A 9 6.80 7.92 -5.70
N PRO A 10 8.01 7.98 -5.11
CA PRO A 10 9.13 8.72 -5.70
C PRO A 10 9.46 8.26 -7.12
N SER A 11 9.89 9.20 -7.98
CA SER A 11 10.18 8.96 -9.40
C SER A 11 11.15 7.81 -9.60
N ALA A 12 12.16 7.65 -8.74
CA ALA A 12 13.12 6.55 -8.81
C ALA A 12 12.46 5.15 -8.81
N PHE A 13 11.28 4.99 -8.20
CA PHE A 13 10.56 3.72 -8.11
C PHE A 13 9.46 3.55 -9.17
N LEU A 14 9.14 4.58 -9.95
CA LEU A 14 8.14 4.53 -11.02
C LEU A 14 8.73 4.75 -12.40
N ASP A 15 8.88 6.00 -12.84
CA ASP A 15 9.34 6.34 -14.19
C ASP A 15 10.86 6.47 -14.30
N GLY A 16 11.57 6.62 -13.18
CA GLY A 16 13.02 6.75 -13.11
C GLY A 16 13.57 8.04 -13.74
N LYS A 17 12.72 9.04 -13.98
CA LYS A 17 13.11 10.31 -14.61
C LYS A 17 13.94 11.19 -13.68
N ASP A 18 13.63 11.17 -12.40
CA ASP A 18 14.40 11.82 -11.35
C ASP A 18 14.99 10.74 -10.43
N PRO A 19 16.23 10.30 -10.69
CA PRO A 19 16.91 9.34 -9.82
C PRO A 19 17.26 9.88 -8.43
N ALA A 20 17.17 11.20 -8.21
CA ALA A 20 17.40 11.80 -6.90
C ALA A 20 16.14 11.81 -6.02
N ASP A 21 14.95 11.67 -6.62
CA ASP A 21 13.69 11.48 -5.92
C ASP A 21 13.56 10.02 -5.46
N THR A 22 14.22 9.70 -4.35
CA THR A 22 14.34 8.35 -3.78
C THR A 22 13.62 8.18 -2.44
N SER A 23 13.06 9.24 -1.87
CA SER A 23 12.43 9.21 -0.55
C SER A 23 11.38 10.30 -0.41
N TYR A 24 10.55 10.16 0.61
CA TYR A 24 9.70 11.25 1.05
C TYR A 24 10.56 12.37 1.67
N GLY A 25 10.10 13.62 1.55
CA GLY A 25 10.82 14.81 2.04
C GLY A 25 10.05 15.61 3.07
N GLY A 26 8.92 15.09 3.56
CA GLY A 26 7.98 15.76 4.45
C GLY A 26 7.62 14.91 5.68
N ASP A 27 8.51 14.03 6.09
CA ASP A 27 8.27 13.07 7.16
C ASP A 27 8.07 13.77 8.50
N LEU A 28 7.04 13.35 9.24
CA LEU A 28 6.73 13.83 10.58
C LEU A 28 7.40 12.99 11.67
N PHE A 29 7.87 11.81 11.31
CA PHE A 29 8.50 10.83 12.19
C PHE A 29 9.89 10.48 11.65
N ASP A 30 10.85 10.24 12.54
CA ASP A 30 12.20 9.86 12.16
C ASP A 30 12.22 8.44 11.57
N ALA A 31 12.76 8.30 10.36
CA ALA A 31 12.98 7.01 9.73
C ALA A 31 14.34 6.42 10.16
N SER A 32 14.36 5.10 10.43
CA SER A 32 15.59 4.30 10.54
C SER A 32 15.71 3.41 9.30
N ASN A 33 16.93 3.13 8.85
CA ASN A 33 17.19 2.20 7.75
C ASN A 33 17.76 0.86 8.24
N ASP A 34 17.78 0.61 9.55
CA ASP A 34 18.49 -0.53 10.15
C ASP A 34 17.86 -1.89 9.81
N TYR A 35 16.65 -1.89 9.25
CA TYR A 35 15.94 -3.10 8.82
C TYR A 35 16.21 -3.49 7.36
N VAL A 36 16.82 -2.63 6.54
CA VAL A 36 16.97 -2.88 5.10
C VAL A 36 17.89 -4.08 4.84
N GLU A 37 19.04 -4.14 5.52
CA GLU A 37 19.96 -5.28 5.42
C GLU A 37 19.30 -6.60 5.86
N TRP A 38 18.40 -6.55 6.85
CA TRP A 38 17.62 -7.71 7.25
C TRP A 38 16.65 -8.15 6.16
N LEU A 39 15.96 -7.21 5.51
CA LEU A 39 15.04 -7.48 4.41
C LEU A 39 15.76 -8.05 3.18
N ASP A 40 16.96 -7.55 2.86
CA ASP A 40 17.82 -8.03 1.76
C ASP A 40 18.22 -9.50 1.93
N SER A 41 18.33 -9.96 3.18
CA SER A 41 18.69 -11.35 3.50
C SER A 41 17.53 -12.35 3.41
N GLN A 42 16.29 -11.86 3.21
CA GLN A 42 15.10 -12.74 3.15
C GLN A 42 14.78 -13.18 1.72
N PRO A 43 14.18 -14.38 1.53
CA PRO A 43 13.68 -14.79 0.23
C PRO A 43 12.64 -13.82 -0.35
N GLU A 44 12.53 -13.76 -1.67
CA GLU A 44 11.49 -12.96 -2.35
C GLU A 44 10.09 -13.37 -1.88
N LEU A 45 9.21 -12.37 -1.73
CA LEU A 45 7.80 -12.56 -1.37
C LEU A 45 7.57 -13.38 -0.07
N SER A 46 8.50 -13.33 0.89
CA SER A 46 8.46 -14.14 2.12
C SER A 46 8.09 -13.36 3.39
N VAL A 47 8.17 -12.03 3.34
CA VAL A 47 7.96 -11.16 4.51
C VAL A 47 6.58 -10.51 4.45
N VAL A 48 5.82 -10.61 5.54
CA VAL A 48 4.57 -9.88 5.77
C VAL A 48 4.92 -8.50 6.31
N TYR A 49 4.56 -7.46 5.57
CA TYR A 49 4.67 -6.09 6.03
C TYR A 49 3.40 -5.65 6.75
N VAL A 50 3.51 -4.98 7.90
CA VAL A 50 2.37 -4.56 8.73
C VAL A 50 2.50 -3.08 9.09
N SER A 51 1.51 -2.27 8.69
CA SER A 51 1.42 -0.86 9.07
C SER A 51 -0.01 -0.32 9.03
N PHE A 52 -0.35 0.48 10.04
CA PHE A 52 -1.66 1.12 10.19
C PHE A 52 -1.61 2.64 9.95
N GLY A 53 -0.53 3.12 9.30
CA GLY A 53 -0.33 4.54 9.02
C GLY A 53 -0.06 5.35 10.30
N THR A 54 -0.11 6.68 10.16
CA THR A 54 0.31 7.62 11.19
C THR A 54 -0.78 7.99 12.20
N LEU A 55 -2.07 7.77 11.86
CA LEU A 55 -3.22 8.25 12.65
C LEU A 55 -4.03 7.14 13.33
N ALA A 56 -3.95 5.90 12.86
CA ALA A 56 -4.74 4.83 13.45
C ALA A 56 -4.06 4.29 14.71
N VAL A 57 -4.81 4.26 15.82
CA VAL A 57 -4.37 3.67 17.08
C VAL A 57 -5.22 2.43 17.34
N LEU A 58 -4.59 1.27 17.38
CA LEU A 58 -5.25 0.01 17.69
C LEU A 58 -5.40 -0.17 19.21
N ALA A 59 -6.54 -0.71 19.64
CA ALA A 59 -6.72 -1.10 21.03
C ALA A 59 -5.73 -2.22 21.41
N ASP A 60 -5.27 -2.25 22.67
CA ASP A 60 -4.34 -3.28 23.17
C ASP A 60 -4.80 -4.71 22.86
N ARG A 61 -6.11 -4.94 22.93
CA ARG A 61 -6.69 -6.24 22.65
C ARG A 61 -6.58 -6.60 21.16
N GLN A 62 -6.80 -5.64 20.27
CA GLN A 62 -6.60 -5.83 18.84
C GLN A 62 -5.12 -6.05 18.49
N MET A 63 -4.21 -5.32 19.13
CA MET A 63 -2.77 -5.51 18.95
C MET A 63 -2.33 -6.92 19.36
N LYS A 64 -2.89 -7.46 20.45
CA LYS A 64 -2.62 -8.83 20.90
C LYS A 64 -3.11 -9.87 19.89
N GLU A 65 -4.31 -9.71 19.35
CA GLU A 65 -4.84 -10.61 18.31
C GLU A 65 -3.99 -10.56 17.03
N LEU A 66 -3.59 -9.37 16.60
CA LEU A 66 -2.71 -9.20 15.44
C LEU A 66 -1.33 -9.84 15.67
N ALA A 67 -0.70 -9.58 16.82
CA ALA A 67 0.58 -10.18 17.18
C ALA A 67 0.49 -11.71 17.23
N ARG A 68 -0.59 -12.24 17.83
CA ARG A 68 -0.84 -13.67 17.89
C ARG A 68 -1.00 -14.28 16.49
N ALA A 69 -1.76 -13.63 15.60
CA ALA A 69 -1.93 -14.10 14.24
C ALA A 69 -0.61 -14.18 13.47
N LEU A 70 0.24 -13.15 13.61
CA LEU A 70 1.55 -13.11 12.97
C LEU A 70 2.46 -14.23 13.50
N LEU A 71 2.54 -14.40 14.82
CA LEU A 71 3.32 -15.47 15.44
C LEU A 71 2.84 -16.87 15.04
N ASP A 72 1.53 -17.11 15.08
CA ASP A 72 0.93 -18.40 14.76
C ASP A 72 0.99 -18.73 13.25
N SER A 73 1.08 -17.71 12.39
CA SER A 73 1.19 -17.90 10.93
C SER A 73 2.54 -18.49 10.50
N GLY A 74 3.60 -18.25 11.28
CA GLY A 74 4.96 -18.67 10.94
C GLY A 74 5.62 -17.89 9.80
N TYR A 75 4.97 -16.86 9.24
CA TYR A 75 5.62 -15.97 8.27
C TYR A 75 6.59 -15.01 8.97
N LEU A 76 7.67 -14.65 8.28
CA LEU A 76 8.50 -13.52 8.68
C LEU A 76 7.68 -12.25 8.55
N PHE A 77 7.83 -11.31 9.49
CA PHE A 77 7.08 -10.06 9.43
C PHE A 77 7.93 -8.86 9.84
N LEU A 78 7.64 -7.73 9.20
CA LEU A 78 8.16 -6.42 9.57
C LEU A 78 6.97 -5.53 9.92
N TRP A 79 6.94 -5.02 11.16
CA TRP A 79 5.83 -4.23 11.67
C TRP A 79 6.24 -2.79 11.99
N VAL A 80 6.55 -1.97 10.97
CA VAL A 80 6.72 -0.49 11.04
C VAL A 80 6.91 0.14 9.63
N GLU A 81 6.52 1.40 9.41
CA GLU A 81 6.53 2.22 8.16
C GLU A 81 7.59 1.94 7.07
N VAL A 82 7.36 0.98 6.16
CA VAL A 82 8.15 0.78 4.92
C VAL A 82 7.31 0.16 3.79
N LEU A 83 7.26 0.81 2.63
CA LEU A 83 6.72 0.20 1.40
C LEU A 83 7.66 0.44 0.22
N SER A 84 8.67 -0.42 0.04
CA SER A 84 9.37 -0.68 -1.23
C SER A 84 10.54 -1.66 -1.01
N HIS A 85 10.29 -2.97 -1.01
CA HIS A 85 11.35 -3.99 -0.95
C HIS A 85 10.92 -5.32 -1.59
N GLY A 86 11.83 -6.03 -2.28
CA GLY A 86 11.51 -7.24 -3.04
C GLY A 86 11.16 -8.48 -2.19
N SER A 87 11.57 -8.51 -0.93
CA SER A 87 11.23 -9.60 0.00
C SER A 87 9.81 -9.52 0.57
N LEU A 88 9.07 -8.45 0.32
CA LEU A 88 7.69 -8.28 0.80
C LEU A 88 6.71 -9.15 0.02
N GLY A 89 6.03 -10.08 0.70
CA GLY A 89 5.04 -10.98 0.12
C GLY A 89 3.59 -10.48 0.23
N CYS A 90 3.26 -9.74 1.29
CA CYS A 90 1.96 -9.08 1.44
C CYS A 90 2.03 -7.89 2.41
N PHE A 91 1.02 -7.03 2.34
CA PHE A 91 0.88 -5.85 3.21
C PHE A 91 -0.42 -5.91 4.02
N VAL A 92 -0.31 -6.04 5.34
CA VAL A 92 -1.41 -5.82 6.29
C VAL A 92 -1.57 -4.32 6.52
N THR A 93 -2.70 -3.77 6.08
CA THR A 93 -2.89 -2.32 6.02
C THR A 93 -4.25 -1.87 6.51
N HIS A 94 -4.27 -0.72 7.18
CA HIS A 94 -5.50 0.00 7.50
C HIS A 94 -6.24 0.55 6.26
N CYS A 95 -5.69 0.41 5.05
CA CYS A 95 -6.30 0.89 3.80
C CYS A 95 -6.42 2.42 3.68
N GLY A 96 -5.51 3.17 4.31
CA GLY A 96 -5.32 4.60 3.98
C GLY A 96 -4.95 4.77 2.51
N TRP A 97 -5.38 5.87 1.89
CA TRP A 97 -5.25 6.05 0.44
C TRP A 97 -3.79 6.00 -0.05
N ASN A 98 -2.86 6.68 0.63
CA ASN A 98 -1.44 6.69 0.27
C ASN A 98 -0.84 5.28 0.28
N SER A 99 -0.98 4.57 1.41
CA SER A 99 -0.47 3.20 1.55
C SER A 99 -1.13 2.23 0.56
N THR A 100 -2.40 2.43 0.22
CA THR A 100 -3.10 1.65 -0.81
C THR A 100 -2.48 1.89 -2.19
N MET A 101 -2.22 3.15 -2.54
CA MET A 101 -1.58 3.51 -3.81
C MET A 101 -0.12 3.03 -3.88
N GLU A 102 0.64 3.12 -2.79
CA GLU A 102 2.01 2.56 -2.69
C GLU A 102 2.01 1.05 -2.91
N SER A 103 1.06 0.32 -2.31
CA SER A 103 0.92 -1.13 -2.51
C SER A 103 0.60 -1.46 -3.97
N LEU A 104 -0.32 -0.72 -4.59
CA LEU A 104 -0.67 -0.90 -6.01
C LEU A 104 0.50 -0.57 -6.94
N GLY A 105 1.21 0.53 -6.70
CA GLY A 105 2.38 0.94 -7.50
C GLY A 105 3.59 0.02 -7.29
N SER A 106 3.71 -0.62 -6.13
CA SER A 106 4.79 -1.57 -5.84
C SER A 106 4.49 -2.99 -6.30
N GLY A 107 3.20 -3.30 -6.57
CA GLY A 107 2.75 -4.64 -6.95
C GLY A 107 2.58 -5.60 -5.75
N VAL A 108 2.38 -5.06 -4.55
CA VAL A 108 2.25 -5.85 -3.32
C VAL A 108 0.77 -6.11 -3.03
N PRO A 109 0.35 -7.38 -2.87
CA PRO A 109 -1.02 -7.70 -2.50
C PRO A 109 -1.31 -7.42 -1.01
N MET A 110 -2.57 -7.19 -0.66
CA MET A 110 -2.95 -6.65 0.64
C MET A 110 -3.83 -7.59 1.48
N VAL A 111 -3.63 -7.54 2.79
CA VAL A 111 -4.65 -7.91 3.79
C VAL A 111 -5.23 -6.61 4.32
N ALA A 112 -6.45 -6.30 3.90
CA ALA A 112 -7.14 -5.05 4.17
C ALA A 112 -7.85 -5.09 5.54
N PHE A 113 -7.42 -4.22 6.44
CA PHE A 113 -7.91 -4.09 7.81
C PHE A 113 -8.37 -2.65 8.13
N PRO A 114 -9.48 -2.19 7.51
CA PRO A 114 -9.95 -0.82 7.67
C PRO A 114 -10.36 -0.49 9.11
N GLN A 115 -10.12 0.75 9.55
CA GLN A 115 -10.43 1.24 10.89
C GLN A 115 -11.53 2.31 10.87
N TRP A 116 -11.40 3.36 10.05
CA TRP A 116 -12.37 4.48 9.99
C TRP A 116 -12.31 5.24 8.65
N THR A 117 -13.14 6.27 8.48
CA THR A 117 -13.19 7.14 7.29
C THR A 117 -13.41 6.39 5.96
N ASP A 118 -12.62 6.65 4.93
CA ASP A 118 -12.68 6.10 3.57
C ASP A 118 -12.08 4.68 3.47
N GLN A 119 -11.40 4.21 4.51
CA GLN A 119 -10.67 2.95 4.51
C GLN A 119 -11.57 1.75 4.20
N GLY A 120 -12.82 1.76 4.67
CA GLY A 120 -13.79 0.71 4.35
C GLY A 120 -14.13 0.64 2.85
N THR A 121 -14.18 1.79 2.19
CA THR A 121 -14.37 1.90 0.73
C THR A 121 -13.11 1.42 0.00
N ASN A 122 -11.93 1.84 0.44
CA ASN A 122 -10.67 1.39 -0.14
C ASN A 122 -10.51 -0.13 -0.03
N ALA A 123 -10.81 -0.71 1.13
CA ALA A 123 -10.82 -2.16 1.35
C ALA A 123 -11.80 -2.89 0.41
N LYS A 124 -12.97 -2.30 0.13
CA LYS A 124 -13.93 -2.83 -0.84
C LYS A 124 -13.36 -2.81 -2.26
N MET A 125 -12.65 -1.75 -2.65
CA MET A 125 -11.97 -1.67 -3.95
C MET A 125 -10.87 -2.71 -4.06
N VAL A 126 -10.01 -2.84 -3.03
CA VAL A 126 -8.95 -3.85 -2.95
C VAL A 126 -9.50 -5.27 -3.14
N GLN A 127 -10.57 -5.61 -2.43
CA GLN A 127 -11.14 -6.96 -2.48
C GLN A 127 -11.91 -7.25 -3.78
N ASP A 128 -12.82 -6.36 -4.17
CA ASP A 128 -13.86 -6.71 -5.15
C ASP A 128 -13.65 -6.08 -6.53
N VAL A 129 -12.95 -4.95 -6.60
CA VAL A 129 -12.75 -4.20 -7.85
C VAL A 129 -11.38 -4.52 -8.44
N TRP A 130 -10.31 -4.25 -7.69
CA TRP A 130 -8.94 -4.48 -8.12
C TRP A 130 -8.49 -5.91 -7.90
N LYS A 131 -9.11 -6.60 -6.94
CA LYS A 131 -8.81 -7.99 -6.58
C LYS A 131 -7.31 -8.17 -6.33
N THR A 132 -6.75 -7.29 -5.50
CA THR A 132 -5.34 -7.29 -5.11
C THR A 132 -5.16 -7.74 -3.65
N GLY A 133 -6.22 -8.20 -3.00
CA GLY A 133 -6.17 -8.59 -1.60
C GLY A 133 -7.49 -9.13 -1.07
N VAL A 134 -7.50 -9.43 0.22
CA VAL A 134 -8.71 -9.79 0.98
C VAL A 134 -8.96 -8.77 2.07
N ARG A 135 -10.23 -8.55 2.43
CA ARG A 135 -10.60 -7.76 3.60
C ARG A 135 -10.85 -8.69 4.79
N VAL A 136 -10.32 -8.36 5.95
CA VAL A 136 -10.62 -9.07 7.19
C VAL A 136 -12.10 -8.88 7.54
N ASP A 137 -12.78 -9.95 7.95
CA ASP A 137 -14.19 -9.87 8.35
C ASP A 137 -14.31 -9.32 9.78
N ASP A 138 -14.81 -8.09 9.88
CA ASP A 138 -15.06 -7.39 11.16
C ASP A 138 -16.40 -7.78 11.80
N LYS A 139 -17.22 -8.60 11.14
CA LYS A 139 -18.56 -8.97 11.61
C LYS A 139 -18.59 -10.08 12.66
N VAL A 140 -17.43 -10.64 13.01
CA VAL A 140 -17.34 -11.76 13.96
C VAL A 140 -17.55 -11.29 15.42
N ASN A 141 -17.39 -9.99 15.74
CA ASN A 141 -17.64 -9.47 17.08
C ASN A 141 -18.20 -8.04 17.08
N VAL A 142 -19.52 -7.94 16.87
CA VAL A 142 -20.27 -6.67 16.72
C VAL A 142 -20.26 -5.81 18.00
N GLU A 143 -19.99 -6.41 19.17
CA GLU A 143 -20.01 -5.69 20.47
C GLU A 143 -18.71 -4.94 20.80
N GLU A 144 -17.58 -5.28 20.16
CA GLU A 144 -16.27 -4.67 20.47
C GLU A 144 -15.43 -4.28 19.25
N GLY A 145 -15.83 -4.67 18.03
CA GLY A 145 -15.09 -4.32 16.80
C GLY A 145 -13.69 -4.96 16.71
N ILE A 146 -13.46 -6.06 17.44
CA ILE A 146 -12.19 -6.79 17.47
C ILE A 146 -12.22 -7.94 16.48
N VAL A 147 -11.19 -8.03 15.64
CA VAL A 147 -10.93 -9.16 14.73
C VAL A 147 -10.01 -10.16 15.43
N GLU A 148 -10.44 -11.41 15.48
CA GLU A 148 -9.70 -12.52 16.09
C GLU A 148 -8.46 -12.91 15.28
N ALA A 149 -7.42 -13.39 15.98
CA ALA A 149 -6.17 -13.83 15.39
C ALA A 149 -6.34 -14.90 14.32
N GLU A 150 -7.32 -15.79 14.52
CA GLU A 150 -7.68 -16.85 13.58
C GLU A 150 -8.10 -16.31 12.21
N GLU A 151 -8.89 -15.24 12.19
CA GLU A 151 -9.37 -14.62 10.95
C GLU A 151 -8.24 -13.88 10.22
N ILE A 152 -7.40 -13.17 10.97
CA ILE A 152 -6.22 -12.49 10.43
C ILE A 152 -5.26 -13.53 9.81
N ARG A 153 -5.03 -14.66 10.50
CA ARG A 153 -4.17 -15.74 10.01
C ARG A 153 -4.70 -16.35 8.71
N LYS A 154 -6.00 -16.62 8.63
CA LYS A 154 -6.63 -17.11 7.38
C LYS A 154 -6.44 -16.13 6.24
N CYS A 155 -6.58 -14.84 6.49
CA CYS A 155 -6.34 -13.81 5.48
C CYS A 155 -4.87 -13.81 5.01
N LEU A 156 -3.92 -13.90 5.94
CA LEU A 156 -2.49 -14.03 5.62
C LEU A 156 -2.22 -15.27 4.75
N ASP A 157 -2.76 -16.42 5.12
CA ASP A 157 -2.60 -17.67 4.38
C ASP A 157 -3.17 -17.61 2.96
N VAL A 158 -4.30 -16.92 2.78
CA VAL A 158 -4.91 -16.74 1.45
C VAL A 158 -4.03 -15.86 0.55
N VAL A 159 -3.43 -14.80 1.09
CA VAL A 159 -2.63 -13.85 0.31
C VAL A 159 -1.22 -14.37 0.06
N MET A 160 -0.54 -14.86 1.11
CA MET A 160 0.83 -15.40 1.05
C MET A 160 0.89 -16.76 0.39
N GLY A 161 -0.19 -17.55 0.47
CA GLY A 161 -0.23 -18.92 -0.03
C GLY A 161 0.05 -19.04 -1.54
N SER A 162 0.52 -20.22 -1.91
CA SER A 162 0.72 -20.63 -3.31
C SER A 162 -0.58 -21.06 -4.01
N GLY A 163 -1.72 -20.99 -3.33
CA GLY A 163 -3.04 -21.31 -3.89
C GLY A 163 -3.51 -20.34 -4.99
N GLY A 164 -4.58 -20.71 -5.68
CA GLY A 164 -5.08 -19.98 -6.86
C GLY A 164 -5.40 -18.50 -6.59
N LYS A 165 -5.94 -18.17 -5.40
CA LYS A 165 -6.25 -16.78 -5.01
C LYS A 165 -5.00 -15.91 -4.79
N GLY A 166 -4.01 -16.40 -4.02
CA GLY A 166 -2.77 -15.64 -3.79
C GLY A 166 -2.03 -15.34 -5.10
N GLN A 167 -1.98 -16.31 -6.03
CA GLN A 167 -1.42 -16.09 -7.37
C GLN A 167 -2.22 -15.08 -8.20
N GLU A 168 -3.56 -15.11 -8.11
CA GLU A 168 -4.41 -14.11 -8.76
C GLU A 168 -4.13 -12.70 -8.23
N PHE A 169 -4.02 -12.52 -6.91
CA PHE A 169 -3.74 -11.23 -6.30
C PHE A 169 -2.39 -10.67 -6.73
N ARG A 170 -1.32 -11.49 -6.76
CA ARG A 170 0.00 -11.07 -7.25
C ARG A 170 -0.06 -10.60 -8.70
N ARG A 171 -0.68 -11.38 -9.60
CA ARG A 171 -0.86 -10.99 -11.01
C ARG A 171 -1.64 -9.68 -11.17
N ASN A 172 -2.70 -9.49 -10.37
CA ASN A 172 -3.49 -8.26 -10.41
C ASN A 172 -2.69 -7.07 -9.87
N ALA A 173 -1.92 -7.26 -8.79
CA ALA A 173 -1.08 -6.22 -8.22
C ALA A 173 0.03 -5.81 -9.22
N ASP A 174 0.70 -6.77 -9.87
CA ASP A 174 1.68 -6.52 -10.92
C ASP A 174 1.09 -5.73 -12.10
N LYS A 175 -0.15 -6.04 -12.49
CA LYS A 175 -0.87 -5.26 -13.51
C LYS A 175 -1.02 -3.80 -13.10
N TRP A 176 -1.42 -3.54 -11.86
CA TRP A 176 -1.58 -2.16 -11.36
C TRP A 176 -0.24 -1.43 -11.24
N LYS A 177 0.83 -2.12 -10.86
CA LYS A 177 2.20 -1.59 -10.90
C LYS A 177 2.60 -1.13 -12.29
N CYS A 178 2.36 -1.94 -13.32
CA CYS A 178 2.63 -1.56 -14.71
C CYS A 178 1.81 -0.35 -15.14
N LEU A 179 0.50 -0.33 -14.84
CA LEU A 179 -0.37 0.80 -15.20
C LEU A 179 0.03 2.10 -14.47
N ALA A 180 0.42 2.01 -13.21
CA ALA A 180 0.91 3.15 -12.43
C ALA A 180 2.16 3.75 -13.08
N ARG A 181 3.10 2.88 -13.50
CA ARG A 181 4.31 3.28 -14.23
C ARG A 181 3.98 3.94 -15.57
N GLU A 182 3.14 3.31 -16.38
CA GLU A 182 2.70 3.83 -17.68
C GLU A 182 2.04 5.22 -17.56
N ALA A 183 1.25 5.44 -16.51
CA ALA A 183 0.57 6.71 -16.28
C ALA A 183 1.55 7.89 -16.07
N VAL A 184 2.68 7.66 -15.39
CA VAL A 184 3.64 8.73 -15.04
C VAL A 184 4.80 8.87 -16.03
N THR A 185 5.07 7.86 -16.85
CA THR A 185 6.05 7.95 -17.95
C THR A 185 5.68 9.02 -18.98
N GLU A 186 6.65 9.52 -19.75
CA GLU A 186 6.43 10.57 -20.75
C GLU A 186 5.32 10.19 -21.74
N GLY A 187 4.35 11.09 -21.94
CA GLY A 187 3.18 10.82 -22.77
C GLY A 187 2.09 9.97 -22.10
N GLY A 188 2.33 9.51 -20.86
CA GLY A 188 1.34 8.87 -20.01
C GLY A 188 0.19 9.81 -19.63
N SER A 189 -0.89 9.23 -19.09
CA SER A 189 -2.09 10.00 -18.73
C SER A 189 -1.82 11.03 -17.64
N SER A 190 -1.06 10.68 -16.60
CA SER A 190 -0.72 11.60 -15.50
C SER A 190 0.32 12.64 -15.92
N ASP A 191 1.32 12.26 -16.74
CA ASP A 191 2.28 13.21 -17.35
C ASP A 191 1.55 14.26 -18.20
N SER A 192 0.63 13.82 -19.08
CA SER A 192 -0.18 14.70 -19.93
C SER A 192 -1.08 15.63 -19.12
N ASN A 193 -1.71 15.08 -18.07
CA ASN A 193 -2.58 15.82 -17.17
C ASN A 193 -1.82 16.89 -16.37
N MET A 194 -0.63 16.55 -15.87
CA MET A 194 0.25 17.50 -15.17
C MET A 194 0.69 18.62 -16.11
N ARG A 195 1.10 18.32 -17.35
CA ARG A 195 1.46 19.32 -18.35
C ARG A 195 0.30 20.26 -18.66
N THR A 196 -0.90 19.71 -18.80
CA THR A 196 -2.14 20.49 -19.02
C THR A 196 -2.40 21.44 -17.87
N PHE A 197 -2.31 20.94 -16.62
CA PHE A 197 -2.47 21.77 -15.42
C PHE A 197 -1.44 22.91 -15.35
N LEU A 198 -0.15 22.61 -15.57
CA LEU A 198 0.92 23.62 -15.55
C LEU A 198 0.71 24.71 -16.61
N HIS A 199 0.27 24.30 -17.81
CA HIS A 199 -0.04 25.23 -18.88
C HIS A 199 -1.23 26.15 -18.54
N ASP A 200 -2.28 25.63 -17.91
CA ASP A 200 -3.43 26.43 -17.48
C ASP A 200 -3.04 27.42 -16.35
N VAL A 201 -2.20 27.00 -15.41
CA VAL A 201 -1.65 27.88 -14.35
C VAL A 201 -0.79 28.99 -14.95
N ALA A 202 0.08 28.66 -15.91
CA ALA A 202 0.93 29.64 -16.58
C ALA A 202 0.10 30.71 -17.33
N LYS A 203 -0.96 30.28 -18.03
CA LYS A 203 -1.90 31.19 -18.69
C LYS A 203 -2.60 32.14 -17.72
N PHE A 204 -3.10 31.60 -16.60
CA PHE A 204 -3.75 32.42 -15.58
C PHE A 204 -2.80 33.47 -14.99
N GLY A 205 -1.53 33.13 -14.78
CA GLY A 205 -0.50 34.08 -14.36
C GLY A 205 -0.27 35.19 -15.39
N HIS A 206 -0.30 34.90 -16.68
CA HIS A 206 -0.17 35.92 -17.72
C HIS A 206 -1.39 36.85 -17.79
N ASP A 207 -2.61 36.33 -17.60
CA ASP A 207 -3.85 37.11 -17.68
C ASP A 207 -4.12 37.96 -16.41
N CYS A 208 -3.53 37.62 -15.25
CA CYS A 208 -3.72 38.36 -14.00
C CYS A 208 -2.68 39.47 -13.73
N PHE A 209 -1.54 39.47 -14.43
CA PHE A 209 -0.43 40.41 -14.19
C PHE A 209 -0.09 41.29 -15.41
N MET A 210 -0.95 41.31 -16.44
CA MET A 210 -0.99 42.31 -17.53
C MET A 210 -2.31 43.08 -17.49
#